data_AF-A0A9P5P2Z6-F1
#
_entry.id   AF-A0A9P5P2Z6-F1
#
_cell.length_a   1.000
_cell.length_b   1.000
_cell.length_c   1.000
_cell.angle_alpha   90.00
_cell.angle_beta   90.00
_cell.angle_gamma   90.00
#
_symmetry.space_group_name_H-M   'P 1'
#
loop_
_entity.id
_entity.type
_entity.pdbx_description
1 polymer ?
#
loop_
_entity_poly.entity_id
_entity_poly.type
_entity_poly.pdbx_seq_one_letter_code
_entity_poly.pdbx_strand_id
1 'polypeptide(L)'
;MSHSSNALVSPAVQTLLKQNIIETALSMGVWGLNTSLAILAVYTLIKQGLRASKSRQWLLFVLCLMYFGTCVTQLLYILKALKLIMEMKNVGGPSLPIIITGKQFFILDTFTRLNYLLSDGIVCWRAWSLYPRNRLAKGVLVLCMLGGLAACITSFAFGAEQVLKHKTPSNLSVTAISNIWFYLPLLFTNIVATLLVGVKFWNYRAAIMAHLFDGKGQKTPVSRILILLTESGIIYCFFWVLSILSSASIMGSFAAQMFECVLPMLPGMYLSVIILVVSLQKSLDMNSIFLETIEVEDYMNFAEPAFDSDLSTTIQRSEKNLRSTGPQIGESFAERVRGVSRWNTVDLEGVHKDSDTESY
;
A
#
# COMPACT_ATOMS: atom_id res chain seq x y z
N MET A 1 -34.51 20.37 -50.46
CA MET A 1 -34.92 19.99 -49.09
C MET A 1 -34.75 18.49 -48.95
N SER A 2 -33.61 18.06 -48.39
CA SER A 2 -33.30 16.65 -48.19
C SER A 2 -34.10 16.13 -47.00
N HIS A 3 -34.99 15.17 -47.24
CA HIS A 3 -35.60 14.38 -46.19
C HIS A 3 -34.51 13.59 -45.47
N SER A 4 -34.03 14.12 -44.34
CA SER A 4 -33.30 13.36 -43.34
C SER A 4 -34.26 12.34 -42.76
N SER A 5 -34.23 11.13 -43.31
CA SER A 5 -34.86 9.98 -42.68
C SER A 5 -34.18 9.81 -41.32
N ASN A 6 -34.88 10.18 -40.25
CA ASN A 6 -34.49 9.83 -38.89
C ASN A 6 -34.51 8.30 -38.81
N ALA A 7 -33.40 7.65 -39.16
CA ALA A 7 -33.21 6.24 -38.96
C ALA A 7 -33.30 6.01 -37.45
N LEU A 8 -34.48 5.57 -36.99
CA LEU A 8 -34.75 5.21 -35.61
C LEU A 8 -33.76 4.10 -35.24
N VAL A 9 -32.73 4.48 -34.49
CA VAL A 9 -31.74 3.55 -33.92
C VAL A 9 -32.51 2.45 -33.19
N SER A 10 -32.28 1.20 -33.59
CA SER A 10 -32.95 0.02 -33.02
C SER A 10 -32.92 0.06 -31.48
N PRO A 11 -34.00 -0.33 -30.79
CA PRO A 11 -34.05 -0.32 -29.32
C PRO A 11 -32.92 -1.16 -28.67
N ALA A 12 -32.44 -2.21 -29.34
CA ALA A 12 -31.28 -2.97 -28.88
C ALA A 12 -29.99 -2.14 -28.85
N VAL A 13 -29.80 -1.29 -29.86
CA VAL A 13 -28.63 -0.42 -29.97
C VAL A 13 -28.70 0.73 -28.96
N GLN A 14 -29.90 1.25 -28.69
CA GLN A 14 -30.11 2.25 -27.64
C GLN A 14 -29.77 1.69 -26.25
N THR A 15 -30.18 0.45 -25.96
CA THR A 15 -29.85 -0.23 -24.70
C THR A 15 -28.35 -0.44 -24.55
N LEU A 16 -27.69 -0.94 -25.61
CA LEU A 16 -26.24 -1.14 -25.62
C LEU A 16 -25.47 0.18 -25.40
N LEU A 17 -25.93 1.27 -26.02
CA LEU A 17 -25.31 2.58 -25.87
C LEU A 17 -25.46 3.11 -24.44
N LYS A 18 -26.68 3.03 -23.87
CA LYS A 18 -26.94 3.41 -22.48
C LYS A 18 -26.03 2.64 -21.52
N GLN A 19 -25.90 1.34 -21.73
CA GLN A 19 -25.07 0.46 -20.91
C GLN A 19 -23.59 0.82 -20.96
N ASN A 20 -23.02 1.05 -22.16
CA ASN A 20 -21.62 1.46 -22.30
C ASN A 20 -21.34 2.85 -21.70
N ILE A 21 -22.29 3.79 -21.82
CA ILE A 21 -22.15 5.13 -21.22
C ILE A 21 -22.12 5.02 -19.69
N ILE A 22 -23.04 4.24 -19.12
CA ILE A 22 -23.09 4.00 -17.66
C ILE A 22 -21.81 3.32 -17.18
N GLU A 23 -21.37 2.26 -17.87
CA GLU A 23 -20.12 1.54 -17.56
C GLU A 23 -18.91 2.47 -17.57
N THR A 24 -18.78 3.30 -18.62
CA THR A 24 -17.67 4.25 -18.76
C THR A 24 -17.73 5.34 -17.69
N ALA A 25 -18.92 5.88 -17.39
CA ALA A 25 -19.08 6.91 -16.37
C ALA A 25 -18.73 6.38 -14.96
N LEU A 26 -19.20 5.18 -14.63
CA LEU A 26 -18.87 4.52 -13.36
C LEU A 26 -17.36 4.28 -13.25
N SER A 27 -16.77 3.70 -14.30
CA SER A 27 -15.33 3.44 -14.39
C SER A 27 -14.52 4.73 -14.18
N MET A 28 -14.85 5.82 -14.87
CA MET A 28 -14.17 7.12 -14.71
C MET A 28 -14.32 7.69 -13.29
N GLY A 29 -15.50 7.56 -12.68
CA GLY A 29 -15.74 8.01 -11.32
C GLY A 29 -14.86 7.28 -10.30
N VAL A 30 -14.79 5.94 -10.39
CA VAL A 30 -13.92 5.14 -9.52
C VAL A 30 -12.45 5.42 -9.79
N TRP A 31 -12.06 5.65 -11.05
CA TRP A 31 -10.68 6.00 -11.39
C TRP A 31 -10.28 7.36 -10.79
N GLY A 32 -11.19 8.33 -10.76
CA GLY A 32 -11.01 9.59 -10.05
C GLY A 32 -10.75 9.38 -8.56
N LEU A 33 -11.55 8.53 -7.90
CA LEU A 33 -11.35 8.18 -6.49
C LEU A 33 -9.99 7.50 -6.25
N ASN A 34 -9.61 6.55 -7.10
CA ASN A 34 -8.30 5.90 -7.04
C ASN A 34 -7.17 6.92 -7.19
N THR A 35 -7.33 7.90 -8.08
CA THR A 35 -6.36 8.97 -8.31
C THR A 35 -6.22 9.86 -7.07
N SER A 36 -7.33 10.28 -6.46
CA SER A 36 -7.29 11.06 -5.21
C SER A 36 -6.57 10.30 -4.08
N LEU A 37 -6.88 9.01 -3.90
CA LEU A 37 -6.21 8.17 -2.90
C LEU A 37 -4.71 8.00 -3.20
N ALA A 38 -4.34 7.79 -4.46
CA ALA A 38 -2.94 7.67 -4.86
C ALA A 38 -2.16 8.97 -4.60
N ILE A 39 -2.74 10.13 -4.94
CA ILE A 39 -2.12 11.44 -4.65
C ILE A 39 -1.90 11.62 -3.15
N LEU A 40 -2.92 11.33 -2.32
CA LEU A 40 -2.80 11.41 -0.86
C LEU A 40 -1.73 10.45 -0.33
N ALA A 41 -1.65 9.23 -0.84
CA ALA A 41 -0.65 8.25 -0.45
C ALA A 41 0.77 8.72 -0.81
N VAL A 42 0.97 9.24 -2.03
CA VAL A 42 2.24 9.81 -2.48
C VAL A 42 2.65 11.00 -1.60
N TYR A 43 1.74 11.95 -1.38
CA TYR A 43 1.97 13.11 -0.52
C TYR A 43 2.41 12.68 0.89
N THR A 44 1.71 11.71 1.46
CA THR A 44 2.01 11.20 2.80
C THR A 44 3.37 10.51 2.86
N LEU A 45 3.72 9.71 1.85
CA LEU A 45 5.04 9.07 1.76
C LEU A 45 6.18 10.09 1.63
N ILE A 46 5.97 11.16 0.85
CA ILE A 46 6.93 12.26 0.71
C ILE A 46 7.12 12.99 2.04
N LYS A 47 6.01 13.40 2.69
CA LYS A 47 6.02 14.13 3.97
C LYS A 47 6.73 13.36 5.08
N GLN A 48 6.61 12.03 5.09
CA GLN A 48 7.27 11.19 6.09
C GLN A 48 8.77 10.98 5.84
N GLY A 49 9.31 11.45 4.71
CA GLY A 49 10.71 11.27 4.33
C GLY A 49 10.95 9.95 3.59
N LEU A 50 11.04 10.03 2.26
CA LEU A 50 11.29 8.87 1.38
C LEU A 50 12.69 8.28 1.53
N ARG A 51 13.71 9.12 1.76
CA ARG A 51 15.11 8.68 1.88
C ARG A 51 15.40 7.96 3.20
N ALA A 52 14.52 8.11 4.19
CA ALA A 52 14.70 7.51 5.51
C ALA A 52 14.40 5.99 5.55
N SER A 53 13.68 5.43 4.56
CA SER A 53 13.31 4.01 4.59
C SER A 53 13.22 3.41 3.19
N LYS A 54 13.99 2.33 2.95
CA LYS A 54 13.93 1.54 1.71
C LYS A 54 12.53 0.96 1.46
N SER A 55 11.80 0.58 2.51
CA SER A 55 10.42 0.07 2.38
C SER A 55 9.46 1.11 1.80
N ARG A 56 9.64 2.39 2.15
CA ARG A 56 8.80 3.48 1.61
C ARG A 56 9.10 3.76 0.14
N GLN A 57 10.37 3.67 -0.26
CA GLN A 57 10.77 3.79 -1.66
C GLN A 57 10.14 2.68 -2.51
N TRP A 58 10.17 1.45 -2.00
CA TRP A 58 9.50 0.31 -2.64
C TRP A 58 7.99 0.48 -2.73
N LEU A 59 7.34 0.92 -1.65
CA LEU A 59 5.90 1.19 -1.66
C LEU A 59 5.51 2.28 -2.67
N LEU A 60 6.30 3.36 -2.76
CA LEU A 60 6.08 4.40 -3.77
C LEU A 60 6.26 3.86 -5.18
N PHE A 61 7.31 3.08 -5.42
CA PHE A 61 7.57 2.47 -6.73
C PHE A 61 6.40 1.56 -7.17
N VAL A 62 5.95 0.67 -6.28
CA VAL A 62 4.81 -0.22 -6.57
C VAL A 62 3.52 0.58 -6.77
N LEU A 63 3.28 1.63 -5.98
CA LEU A 63 2.13 2.51 -6.16
C LEU A 63 2.14 3.21 -7.52
N CYS A 64 3.27 3.78 -7.93
CA CYS A 64 3.42 4.42 -9.23
C CYS A 64 3.25 3.42 -10.38
N LEU A 65 3.82 2.22 -10.28
CA LEU A 65 3.69 1.16 -11.27
C LEU A 65 2.23 0.73 -11.42
N MET A 66 1.55 0.50 -10.30
CA MET A 66 0.14 0.11 -10.32
C MET A 66 -0.76 1.20 -10.88
N TYR A 67 -0.50 2.46 -10.50
CA TYR A 67 -1.24 3.61 -11.01
C TYR A 67 -1.04 3.78 -12.52
N PHE A 68 0.20 3.64 -13.02
CA PHE A 68 0.48 3.63 -14.45
C PHE A 68 -0.33 2.56 -15.18
N GLY A 69 -0.36 1.33 -14.65
CA GLY A 69 -1.19 0.25 -15.19
C GLY A 69 -2.68 0.64 -15.26
N THR A 70 -3.23 1.24 -14.19
CA THR A 70 -4.63 1.69 -14.18
C THR A 70 -4.90 2.79 -15.21
N CYS A 71 -3.97 3.73 -15.42
CA CYS A 71 -4.08 4.77 -16.45
C CYS A 71 -4.14 4.17 -17.86
N VAL A 72 -3.29 3.17 -18.15
CA VAL A 72 -3.29 2.49 -19.44
C VAL A 72 -4.62 1.77 -19.68
N THR A 73 -5.13 1.03 -18.68
CA THR A 73 -6.42 0.35 -18.79
C THR A 73 -7.56 1.35 -19.01
N GLN A 74 -7.56 2.48 -18.29
CA GLN A 74 -8.61 3.48 -18.39
C GLN A 74 -8.63 4.19 -19.74
N LEU A 75 -7.44 4.50 -20.28
CA LEU A 75 -7.32 5.07 -21.61
C LEU A 75 -7.94 4.16 -22.66
N LEU A 76 -7.78 2.83 -22.55
CA LEU A 76 -8.40 1.89 -23.47
C LEU A 76 -9.93 1.85 -23.34
N TYR A 77 -10.49 1.94 -22.13
CA TYR A 77 -11.93 2.05 -21.93
C TYR A 77 -12.52 3.31 -22.59
N ILE A 78 -11.85 4.46 -22.43
CA ILE A 78 -12.26 5.71 -23.08
C ILE A 78 -12.20 5.58 -24.62
N LEU A 79 -11.11 5.02 -25.15
CA LEU A 79 -10.96 4.83 -26.60
C LEU A 79 -12.03 3.87 -27.17
N LYS A 80 -12.41 2.83 -26.42
CA LYS A 80 -13.52 1.92 -26.77
C LYS A 80 -14.85 2.69 -26.82
N ALA A 81 -15.14 3.51 -25.82
CA ALA A 81 -16.35 4.33 -25.78
C ALA A 81 -16.40 5.37 -26.92
N LEU A 82 -15.29 6.05 -27.20
CA LEU A 82 -15.21 7.03 -28.30
C LEU A 82 -15.40 6.39 -29.67
N LYS A 83 -14.79 5.21 -29.92
CA LYS A 83 -15.00 4.46 -31.16
C LYS A 83 -16.46 4.09 -31.38
N LEU A 84 -17.13 3.60 -30.34
CA LEU A 84 -18.56 3.27 -30.39
C LEU A 84 -19.40 4.50 -30.78
N ILE A 85 -19.14 5.66 -30.15
CA ILE A 85 -19.87 6.90 -30.45
C ILE A 85 -19.64 7.34 -31.91
N MET A 86 -18.40 7.24 -32.42
CA MET A 86 -18.06 7.63 -33.78
C MET A 86 -18.68 6.71 -34.84
N GLU A 87 -18.68 5.39 -34.62
CA GLU A 87 -19.31 4.42 -35.53
C GLU A 87 -20.82 4.64 -35.64
N MET A 88 -21.48 4.93 -34.51
CA MET A 88 -22.89 5.28 -34.47
C MET A 88 -23.22 6.53 -35.29
N LYS A 89 -22.33 7.54 -35.24
CA LYS A 89 -22.51 8.80 -35.98
C LYS A 89 -22.30 8.64 -37.49
N ASN A 90 -21.36 7.79 -37.90
CA ASN A 90 -20.93 7.69 -39.29
C ASN A 90 -21.70 6.66 -40.12
N VAL A 91 -22.27 5.60 -39.51
CA VAL A 91 -22.81 4.45 -40.27
C VAL A 91 -24.32 4.23 -40.04
N GLY A 92 -24.98 5.02 -39.19
CA GLY A 92 -26.41 4.82 -38.88
C GLY A 92 -26.69 3.55 -38.04
N GLY A 93 -25.64 2.96 -37.47
CA GLY A 93 -25.67 1.75 -36.65
C GLY A 93 -24.29 1.07 -36.65
N PRO A 94 -24.00 0.19 -35.68
CA PRO A 94 -22.72 -0.51 -35.66
C PRO A 94 -22.71 -1.56 -36.79
N SER A 95 -21.83 -1.40 -37.78
CA SER A 95 -21.69 -2.35 -38.89
C SER A 95 -20.99 -3.65 -38.50
N LEU A 96 -20.34 -3.70 -37.33
CA LEU A 96 -19.76 -4.90 -36.73
C LEU A 96 -19.86 -4.83 -35.20
N PRO A 97 -19.88 -5.98 -34.48
CA PRO A 97 -19.62 -5.96 -33.05
C PRO A 97 -18.30 -5.23 -32.80
N ILE A 98 -18.23 -4.38 -31.78
CA ILE A 98 -17.03 -3.61 -31.42
C ILE A 98 -15.93 -4.60 -31.05
N ILE A 99 -15.13 -5.02 -32.03
CA ILE A 99 -14.03 -5.94 -31.80
C ILE A 99 -12.97 -5.12 -31.07
N ILE A 100 -12.80 -5.38 -29.77
CA ILE A 100 -11.54 -5.09 -29.10
C ILE A 100 -10.47 -5.74 -29.98
N THR A 101 -9.67 -4.93 -30.67
CA THR A 101 -8.61 -5.47 -31.51
C THR A 101 -7.75 -6.37 -30.62
N GLY A 102 -7.30 -7.55 -31.09
CA GLY A 102 -6.55 -8.49 -30.24
C GLY A 102 -5.43 -7.81 -29.44
N LYS A 103 -4.77 -6.80 -30.02
CA LYS A 103 -3.79 -5.92 -29.36
C LYS A 103 -4.33 -5.21 -28.10
N GLN A 104 -5.51 -4.62 -28.16
CA GLN A 104 -6.14 -3.91 -27.03
C GLN A 104 -6.51 -4.89 -25.91
N PHE A 105 -6.96 -6.10 -26.26
CA PHE A 105 -7.23 -7.15 -25.29
C PHE A 105 -5.96 -7.54 -24.53
N PHE A 106 -4.85 -7.80 -25.23
CA PHE A 106 -3.58 -8.16 -24.61
C PHE A 106 -3.08 -7.08 -23.64
N ILE A 107 -3.17 -5.81 -24.03
CA ILE A 107 -2.75 -4.69 -23.17
C ILE A 107 -3.63 -4.66 -21.90
N LEU A 108 -4.96 -4.69 -22.07
CA LEU A 108 -5.88 -4.60 -20.95
C LEU A 108 -5.70 -5.78 -19.98
N ASP A 109 -5.63 -7.00 -20.50
CA ASP A 109 -5.45 -8.22 -19.72
C ASP A 109 -4.11 -8.21 -18.96
N THR A 110 -3.02 -7.84 -19.63
CA THR A 110 -1.67 -7.81 -19.03
C THR A 110 -1.58 -6.82 -17.87
N PHE A 111 -1.94 -5.55 -18.10
CA PHE A 111 -1.82 -4.52 -17.06
C PHE A 111 -2.75 -4.78 -15.87
N THR A 112 -3.96 -5.27 -16.15
CA THR A 112 -4.93 -5.63 -15.12
C THR A 112 -4.42 -6.79 -14.25
N ARG A 113 -3.91 -7.88 -14.86
CA ARG A 113 -3.35 -9.02 -14.13
C ARG A 113 -2.07 -8.68 -13.36
N LEU A 114 -1.20 -7.86 -13.93
CA LEU A 114 -0.01 -7.38 -13.23
C LEU A 114 -0.38 -6.58 -11.98
N ASN A 115 -1.40 -5.73 -12.05
CA ASN A 115 -1.90 -5.00 -10.89
C ASN A 115 -2.42 -5.93 -9.79
N TYR A 116 -3.14 -6.99 -10.17
CA TYR A 116 -3.59 -8.01 -9.22
C TYR A 116 -2.42 -8.72 -8.54
N LEU A 117 -1.43 -9.17 -9.31
CA LEU A 117 -0.27 -9.88 -8.78
C LEU A 117 0.59 -9.00 -7.87
N LEU A 118 0.78 -7.72 -8.23
CA LEU A 118 1.52 -6.75 -7.40
C LEU A 118 0.80 -6.51 -6.06
N SER A 119 -0.53 -6.42 -6.09
CA SER A 119 -1.36 -6.22 -4.90
C SER A 119 -1.31 -7.41 -3.95
N ASP A 120 -1.40 -8.64 -4.47
CA ASP A 120 -1.19 -9.86 -3.68
C ASP A 120 0.26 -9.97 -3.16
N GLY A 121 1.23 -9.51 -3.95
CA GLY A 121 2.62 -9.38 -3.52
C GLY A 121 2.78 -8.47 -2.29
N ILE A 122 2.04 -7.35 -2.24
CA ILE A 122 2.01 -6.46 -1.07
C ILE A 122 1.38 -7.16 0.13
N VAL A 123 0.31 -7.92 -0.08
CA VAL A 123 -0.35 -8.68 0.99
C VAL A 123 0.61 -9.71 1.58
N CYS A 124 1.30 -10.46 0.72
CA CYS A 124 2.33 -11.42 1.10
C CYS A 124 3.51 -10.75 1.79
N TRP A 125 3.98 -9.60 1.29
CA TRP A 125 5.09 -8.85 1.87
C TRP A 125 4.79 -8.43 3.31
N ARG A 126 3.55 -7.99 3.60
CA ARG A 126 3.14 -7.65 4.98
C ARG A 126 3.18 -8.87 5.88
N ALA A 127 2.60 -10.00 5.46
CA ALA A 127 2.65 -11.23 6.24
C ALA A 127 4.10 -11.69 6.45
N TRP A 128 4.93 -11.63 5.40
CA TRP A 128 6.34 -11.97 5.45
C TRP A 128 7.12 -11.14 6.47
N SER A 129 6.86 -9.83 6.51
CA SER A 129 7.55 -8.90 7.42
C SER A 129 7.32 -9.23 8.91
N LEU A 130 6.20 -9.89 9.25
CA LEU A 130 5.84 -10.28 10.62
C LEU A 130 6.53 -11.56 11.10
N TYR A 131 7.12 -12.34 10.18
CA TYR A 131 7.72 -13.65 10.45
C TYR A 131 9.20 -13.72 10.05
N PRO A 132 10.10 -12.92 10.66
CA PRO A 132 11.50 -12.86 10.25
C PRO A 132 12.23 -14.22 10.36
N ARG A 133 11.90 -15.04 11.38
CA ARG A 133 12.60 -16.30 11.68
C ARG A 133 11.86 -17.58 11.21
N ASN A 134 10.57 -17.50 10.89
CA ASN A 134 9.78 -18.69 10.55
C ASN A 134 9.88 -18.99 9.04
N ARG A 135 10.72 -19.98 8.68
CA ARG A 135 10.92 -20.37 7.27
C ARG A 135 9.70 -21.05 6.65
N LEU A 136 8.85 -21.71 7.45
CA LEU A 136 7.64 -22.36 6.94
C LEU A 136 6.61 -21.33 6.44
N ALA A 137 6.33 -20.31 7.25
CA ALA A 137 5.42 -19.22 6.85
C ALA A 137 5.90 -18.53 5.56
N LYS A 138 7.20 -18.31 5.45
CA LYS A 138 7.85 -17.77 4.24
C LYS A 138 7.71 -18.70 3.03
N GLY A 139 7.96 -19.99 3.21
CA GLY A 139 7.82 -21.00 2.17
C GLY A 139 6.39 -21.10 1.64
N VAL A 140 5.41 -21.08 2.54
CA VAL A 140 3.98 -21.07 2.17
C VAL A 140 3.63 -19.81 1.36
N LEU A 141 4.06 -18.61 1.79
CA LEU A 141 3.82 -17.37 1.05
C LEU A 141 4.46 -17.37 -0.35
N VAL A 142 5.68 -17.91 -0.48
CA VAL A 142 6.34 -18.05 -1.79
C VAL A 142 5.58 -19.02 -2.67
N LEU A 143 5.15 -20.16 -2.14
CA LEU A 143 4.36 -21.14 -2.87
C LEU A 143 3.03 -20.54 -3.36
N CYS A 144 2.36 -19.75 -2.51
CA CYS A 144 1.16 -19.01 -2.88
C CYS A 144 1.43 -18.03 -4.04
N MET A 145 2.49 -17.23 -3.96
CA MET A 145 2.87 -16.30 -5.03
C MET A 145 3.23 -17.00 -6.34
N LEU A 146 3.92 -18.15 -6.27
CA LEU A 146 4.21 -18.98 -7.44
C LEU A 146 2.93 -19.53 -8.07
N GLY A 147 1.96 -19.96 -7.24
CA GLY A 147 0.65 -20.37 -7.69
C GLY A 147 -0.11 -19.26 -8.41
N GLY A 148 -0.12 -18.04 -7.85
CA GLY A 148 -0.71 -16.86 -8.49
C GLY A 148 -0.03 -16.49 -9.81
N LEU A 149 1.30 -16.57 -9.88
CA LEU A 149 2.06 -16.34 -11.11
C LEU A 149 1.76 -17.39 -12.17
N ALA A 150 1.71 -18.67 -11.80
CA ALA A 150 1.35 -19.76 -12.72
C ALA A 150 -0.09 -19.59 -13.25
N ALA A 151 -1.01 -19.20 -12.38
CA ALA A 151 -2.39 -18.88 -12.77
C ALA A 151 -2.47 -17.68 -13.72
N CYS A 152 -1.65 -16.66 -13.50
CA CYS A 152 -1.53 -15.50 -14.39
C CYS A 152 -1.07 -15.92 -15.79
N ILE A 153 0.03 -16.68 -15.87
CA ILE A 153 0.62 -17.13 -17.15
C ILE A 153 -0.35 -18.03 -17.91
N THR A 154 -0.95 -19.01 -17.23
CA THR A 154 -1.91 -19.94 -17.86
C THR A 154 -3.13 -19.19 -18.39
N SER A 155 -3.71 -18.27 -17.60
CA SER A 155 -4.86 -17.49 -18.02
C SER A 155 -4.54 -16.58 -19.20
N PHE A 156 -3.35 -15.98 -19.22
CA PHE A 156 -2.89 -15.19 -20.37
C PHE A 156 -2.74 -16.06 -21.62
N ALA A 157 -2.16 -17.26 -21.50
CA ALA A 157 -2.00 -18.19 -22.61
C ALA A 157 -3.37 -18.64 -23.18
N PHE A 158 -4.33 -18.96 -22.32
CA PHE A 158 -5.70 -19.27 -22.75
C PHE A 158 -6.38 -18.08 -23.44
N GLY A 159 -6.25 -16.87 -22.90
CA GLY A 159 -6.75 -15.65 -23.53
C GLY A 159 -6.15 -15.41 -24.91
N ALA A 160 -4.82 -15.60 -25.04
CA ALA A 160 -4.10 -15.47 -26.30
C ALA A 160 -4.57 -16.47 -27.36
N GLU A 161 -4.73 -17.74 -26.96
CA GLU A 161 -5.21 -18.80 -27.83
C GLU A 161 -6.61 -18.48 -28.39
N GLN A 162 -7.52 -17.99 -27.55
CA GLN A 162 -8.87 -17.63 -27.97
C GLN A 162 -8.88 -16.49 -29.01
N VAL A 163 -8.09 -15.45 -28.78
CA VAL A 163 -7.94 -14.32 -29.72
C VAL A 163 -7.34 -14.79 -31.05
N LEU A 164 -6.31 -15.63 -31.03
CA LEU A 164 -5.65 -16.14 -32.24
C LEU A 164 -6.55 -17.05 -33.07
N LYS A 165 -7.35 -17.90 -32.41
CA LYS A 165 -8.27 -18.84 -33.08
C LYS A 165 -9.53 -18.18 -33.64
N HIS A 166 -9.65 -16.84 -33.60
CA HIS A 166 -10.84 -16.07 -34.01
C HIS A 166 -12.14 -16.56 -33.35
N LYS A 167 -12.04 -17.32 -32.25
CA LYS A 167 -13.18 -17.57 -31.39
C LYS A 167 -13.44 -16.24 -30.72
N THR A 168 -14.47 -15.54 -31.18
CA THR A 168 -14.88 -14.28 -30.59
C THR A 168 -14.92 -14.43 -29.06
N PRO A 169 -14.42 -13.45 -28.29
CA PRO A 169 -14.52 -13.48 -26.83
C PRO A 169 -15.98 -13.47 -26.31
N SER A 170 -16.97 -13.55 -27.21
CA SER A 170 -18.40 -13.73 -26.92
C SER A 170 -18.75 -15.12 -26.37
N ASN A 171 -17.84 -16.10 -26.37
CA ASN A 171 -18.02 -17.33 -25.60
C ASN A 171 -17.78 -17.01 -24.11
N LEU A 172 -18.75 -16.31 -23.53
CA LEU A 172 -18.77 -15.81 -22.15
C LEU A 172 -18.42 -16.93 -21.15
N SER A 173 -18.77 -18.18 -21.47
CA SER A 173 -18.48 -19.38 -20.66
C SER A 173 -16.99 -19.74 -20.58
N VAL A 174 -16.20 -19.59 -21.65
CA VAL A 174 -14.78 -19.96 -21.64
C VAL A 174 -13.95 -18.87 -20.96
N THR A 175 -14.28 -17.60 -21.18
CA THR A 175 -13.67 -16.45 -20.48
C THR A 175 -13.98 -16.48 -18.98
N ALA A 176 -15.22 -16.81 -18.61
CA ALA A 176 -15.64 -17.01 -17.22
C ALA A 176 -14.83 -18.11 -16.51
N ILE A 177 -14.71 -19.29 -17.11
CA ILE A 177 -13.96 -20.41 -16.53
C ILE A 177 -12.47 -20.04 -16.38
N SER A 178 -11.87 -19.38 -17.39
CA SER A 178 -10.48 -18.93 -17.32
C SER A 178 -10.25 -17.91 -16.20
N ASN A 179 -11.20 -17.02 -15.92
CA ASN A 179 -11.08 -16.01 -14.86
C ASN A 179 -11.23 -16.62 -13.47
N ILE A 180 -12.07 -17.64 -13.29
CA ILE A 180 -12.21 -18.35 -12.00
C ILE A 180 -10.90 -19.03 -11.61
N TRP A 181 -10.27 -19.74 -12.55
CA TRP A 181 -8.97 -20.38 -12.32
C TRP A 181 -7.86 -19.40 -11.96
N PHE A 182 -7.97 -18.16 -12.43
CA PHE A 182 -7.09 -17.08 -12.03
C PHE A 182 -7.43 -16.57 -10.62
N TYR A 183 -8.68 -16.22 -10.32
CA TYR A 183 -9.05 -15.61 -9.03
C TYR A 183 -8.89 -16.54 -7.82
N LEU A 184 -9.00 -17.86 -8.00
CA LEU A 184 -8.89 -18.84 -6.92
C LEU A 184 -7.52 -18.80 -6.20
N PRO A 185 -6.37 -18.90 -6.90
CA PRO A 185 -5.05 -18.73 -6.28
C PRO A 185 -4.84 -17.37 -5.61
N LEU A 186 -5.43 -16.30 -6.14
CA LEU A 186 -5.32 -14.95 -5.54
C LEU A 186 -6.12 -14.87 -4.23
N LEU A 187 -7.35 -15.39 -4.22
CA LEU A 187 -8.14 -15.53 -3.00
C LEU A 187 -7.40 -16.36 -1.96
N PHE A 188 -6.86 -17.52 -2.36
CA PHE A 188 -6.14 -18.42 -1.45
C PHE A 188 -4.92 -17.74 -0.83
N THR A 189 -4.11 -17.06 -1.66
CA THR A 189 -2.95 -16.28 -1.21
C THR A 189 -3.36 -15.24 -0.17
N ASN A 190 -4.46 -14.54 -0.43
CA ASN A 190 -4.95 -13.51 0.47
C ASN A 190 -5.47 -14.05 1.80
N ILE A 191 -6.21 -15.17 1.76
CA ILE A 191 -6.68 -15.87 2.96
C ILE A 191 -5.48 -16.30 3.80
N VAL A 192 -4.51 -16.99 3.20
CA VAL A 192 -3.31 -17.47 3.90
C VAL A 192 -2.54 -16.33 4.54
N ALA A 193 -2.29 -15.25 3.79
CA ALA A 193 -1.59 -14.09 4.32
C ALA A 193 -2.37 -13.38 5.44
N THR A 194 -3.69 -13.23 5.28
CA THR A 194 -4.56 -12.63 6.30
C THR A 194 -4.61 -13.48 7.57
N LEU A 195 -4.68 -14.81 7.44
CA LEU A 195 -4.62 -15.74 8.57
C LEU A 195 -3.27 -15.66 9.28
N LEU A 196 -2.15 -15.59 8.55
CA LEU A 196 -0.83 -15.43 9.17
C LEU A 196 -0.73 -14.11 9.95
N VAL A 197 -1.24 -13.00 9.39
CA VAL A 197 -1.30 -11.71 10.10
C VAL A 197 -2.19 -11.83 11.35
N GLY A 198 -3.36 -12.46 11.23
CA GLY A 198 -4.31 -12.64 12.33
C GLY A 198 -3.78 -13.53 13.46
N VAL A 199 -3.10 -14.64 13.14
CA VAL A 199 -2.44 -15.50 14.12
C VAL A 199 -1.33 -14.73 14.84
N LYS A 200 -0.55 -13.93 14.11
CA LYS A 200 0.47 -13.08 14.74
C LYS A 200 -0.14 -12.06 15.69
N PHE A 201 -1.25 -11.44 15.31
CA PHE A 201 -2.01 -10.52 16.15
C PHE A 201 -2.50 -11.20 17.43
N TRP A 202 -3.07 -12.40 17.32
CA TRP A 202 -3.54 -13.17 18.47
C TRP A 202 -2.42 -13.51 19.44
N ASN A 203 -1.28 -14.00 18.91
CA ASN A 203 -0.11 -14.32 19.73
C ASN A 203 0.47 -13.08 20.43
N TYR A 204 0.50 -11.93 19.74
CA TYR A 204 0.92 -10.66 20.34
C TYR A 204 -0.01 -10.24 21.49
N ARG A 205 -1.32 -10.35 21.29
CA ARG A 205 -2.32 -10.04 22.32
C ARG A 205 -2.22 -10.97 23.53
N ALA A 206 -2.06 -12.27 23.30
CA ALA A 206 -1.91 -13.27 24.35
C ALA A 206 -0.63 -13.03 25.19
N ALA A 207 0.50 -12.74 24.54
CA ALA A 207 1.76 -12.43 25.22
C ALA A 207 1.64 -11.14 26.06
N ILE A 208 1.00 -10.10 25.53
CA ILE A 208 0.76 -8.85 26.26
C ILE A 208 -0.14 -9.09 27.47
N MET A 209 -1.24 -9.82 27.30
CA MET A 209 -2.14 -10.14 28.42
C MET A 209 -1.45 -10.97 29.51
N ALA A 210 -0.51 -11.85 29.15
CA ALA A 210 0.26 -12.61 30.13
C ALA A 210 1.24 -11.74 30.94
N HIS A 211 1.69 -10.59 30.40
CA HIS A 211 2.66 -9.70 31.06
C HIS A 211 2.04 -8.47 31.75
N LEU A 212 0.76 -8.15 31.49
CA LEU A 212 0.07 -6.96 31.99
C LEU A 212 -0.95 -7.23 33.11
N PHE A 213 -0.77 -8.31 33.88
CA PHE A 213 -1.61 -8.58 35.06
C PHE A 213 -1.53 -7.50 36.16
N ASP A 214 -0.71 -6.45 36.03
CA ASP A 214 -0.50 -5.46 37.11
C ASP A 214 -0.57 -3.97 36.72
N GLY A 215 -1.24 -3.59 35.62
CA GLY A 215 -1.53 -2.16 35.44
C GLY A 215 -1.93 -1.69 34.04
N LYS A 216 -3.10 -1.05 33.97
CA LYS A 216 -3.64 -0.20 32.90
C LYS A 216 -3.24 -0.62 31.47
N GLY A 217 -4.10 -1.45 30.85
CA GLY A 217 -3.99 -1.86 29.46
C GLY A 217 -3.99 -0.71 28.46
N GLN A 218 -2.83 -0.10 28.22
CA GLN A 218 -2.63 0.76 27.06
C GLN A 218 -2.61 -0.12 25.81
N LYS A 219 -3.54 0.12 24.88
CA LYS A 219 -3.55 -0.53 23.57
C LYS A 219 -2.31 -0.05 22.81
N THR A 220 -1.31 -0.91 22.69
CA THR A 220 -0.07 -0.55 22.00
C THR A 220 -0.33 -0.20 20.53
N PRO A 221 0.44 0.74 19.95
CA PRO A 221 0.31 1.15 18.55
C PRO A 221 0.37 -0.03 17.57
N VAL A 222 1.24 -0.99 17.87
CA VAL A 222 1.41 -2.24 17.11
C VAL A 222 0.12 -3.07 17.06
N SER A 223 -0.64 -3.13 18.16
CA SER A 223 -1.93 -3.83 18.19
C SER A 223 -2.95 -3.20 17.26
N ARG A 224 -2.98 -1.86 17.15
CA ARG A 224 -3.89 -1.14 16.26
C ARG A 224 -3.51 -1.31 14.78
N ILE A 225 -2.22 -1.36 14.48
CA ILE A 225 -1.75 -1.62 13.10
C ILE A 225 -2.15 -3.03 12.66
N LEU A 226 -1.89 -4.03 13.49
CA LEU A 226 -2.19 -5.43 13.17
C LEU A 226 -3.69 -5.71 12.95
N ILE A 227 -4.59 -5.07 13.71
CA ILE A 227 -6.03 -5.23 13.52
C ILE A 227 -6.48 -4.61 12.18
N LEU A 228 -6.05 -3.39 11.86
CA LEU A 228 -6.41 -2.75 10.59
C LEU A 228 -5.85 -3.52 9.39
N LEU A 229 -4.65 -4.10 9.53
CA LEU A 229 -4.09 -4.99 8.51
C LEU A 229 -4.92 -6.26 8.32
N THR A 230 -5.48 -6.81 9.40
CA THR A 230 -6.33 -7.99 9.34
C THR A 230 -7.70 -7.64 8.72
N GLU A 231 -8.34 -6.56 9.16
CA GLU A 231 -9.63 -6.08 8.63
C GLU A 231 -9.54 -5.76 7.13
N SER A 232 -8.50 -5.05 6.71
CA SER A 232 -8.27 -4.75 5.28
C SER A 232 -7.95 -6.01 4.44
N GLY A 233 -7.31 -7.03 5.02
CA GLY A 233 -7.14 -8.33 4.38
C GLY A 233 -8.45 -9.07 4.15
N ILE A 234 -9.36 -9.05 5.14
CA ILE A 234 -10.70 -9.65 5.03
C ILE A 234 -11.52 -8.97 3.92
N ILE A 235 -11.50 -7.63 3.88
CA ILE A 235 -12.18 -6.86 2.82
C ILE A 235 -11.65 -7.25 1.43
N TYR A 236 -10.33 -7.44 1.31
CA TYR A 236 -9.73 -7.83 0.04
C TYR A 236 -10.06 -9.28 -0.36
N CYS A 237 -10.15 -10.20 0.61
CA CYS A 237 -10.69 -11.54 0.36
C CYS A 237 -12.13 -11.49 -0.18
N PHE A 238 -12.97 -10.63 0.39
CA PHE A 238 -14.34 -10.44 -0.07
C PHE A 238 -14.40 -9.96 -1.53
N PHE A 239 -13.48 -9.07 -1.94
CA PHE A 239 -13.39 -8.65 -3.34
C PHE A 239 -13.11 -9.83 -4.28
N TRP A 240 -12.19 -10.73 -3.93
CA TRP A 240 -11.94 -11.92 -4.74
C TRP A 240 -13.13 -12.87 -4.81
N VAL A 241 -13.87 -13.04 -3.70
CA VAL A 241 -15.11 -13.82 -3.69
C VAL A 241 -16.13 -13.21 -4.67
N LEU A 242 -16.33 -11.89 -4.64
CA LEU A 242 -17.19 -11.20 -5.60
C LEU A 242 -16.73 -11.40 -7.05
N SER A 243 -15.43 -11.37 -7.33
CA SER A 243 -14.87 -11.65 -8.66
C SER A 243 -15.18 -13.06 -9.15
N ILE A 244 -15.13 -14.04 -8.25
CA ILE A 244 -15.51 -15.43 -8.55
C ILE A 244 -17.01 -15.53 -8.81
N LEU A 245 -17.86 -14.89 -7.99
CA LEU A 245 -19.31 -14.88 -8.17
C LEU A 245 -19.72 -14.20 -9.49
N SER A 246 -19.06 -13.10 -9.84
CA SER A 246 -19.23 -12.40 -11.11
C SER A 246 -18.87 -13.31 -12.28
N SER A 247 -17.70 -13.97 -12.21
CA SER A 247 -17.25 -14.89 -13.27
C SER A 247 -18.12 -16.12 -13.39
N ALA A 248 -18.65 -16.65 -12.28
CA ALA A 248 -19.55 -17.79 -12.27
C ALA A 248 -20.97 -17.46 -12.80
N SER A 249 -21.21 -16.22 -13.27
CA SER A 249 -22.52 -15.75 -13.73
C SER A 249 -23.63 -15.88 -12.68
N ILE A 250 -23.25 -15.87 -11.40
CA ILE A 250 -24.19 -15.88 -10.27
C ILE A 250 -24.76 -14.47 -10.06
N MET A 251 -23.95 -13.45 -10.33
CA MET A 251 -24.41 -12.06 -10.36
C MET A 251 -25.22 -11.81 -11.64
N GLY A 252 -26.26 -10.98 -11.56
CA GLY A 252 -27.00 -10.55 -12.75
C GLY A 252 -26.06 -9.88 -13.76
N SER A 253 -26.30 -10.09 -15.06
CA SER A 253 -25.40 -9.66 -16.14
C SER A 253 -25.02 -8.18 -16.08
N PHE A 254 -25.97 -7.31 -15.74
CA PHE A 254 -25.71 -5.89 -15.55
C PHE A 254 -24.78 -5.63 -14.35
N ALA A 255 -25.01 -6.27 -13.20
CA ALA A 255 -24.17 -6.12 -12.02
C ALA A 255 -22.75 -6.66 -12.22
N ALA A 256 -22.62 -7.80 -12.91
CA ALA A 256 -21.33 -8.39 -13.27
C ALA A 256 -20.50 -7.43 -14.13
N GLN A 257 -21.10 -6.81 -15.15
CA GLN A 257 -20.41 -5.83 -16.00
C GLN A 257 -20.00 -4.57 -15.26
N MET A 258 -20.87 -4.03 -14.39
CA MET A 258 -20.52 -2.89 -13.54
C MET A 258 -19.38 -3.23 -12.58
N PHE A 259 -19.33 -4.47 -12.08
CA PHE A 259 -18.24 -4.91 -11.21
C PHE A 259 -16.93 -5.09 -12.00
N GLU A 260 -16.98 -5.68 -13.19
CA GLU A 260 -15.82 -5.87 -14.06
C GLU A 260 -15.15 -4.56 -14.47
N CYS A 261 -15.90 -3.48 -14.69
CA CYS A 261 -15.31 -2.18 -15.03
C CYS A 261 -14.62 -1.48 -13.84
N VAL A 262 -15.00 -1.83 -12.61
CA VAL A 262 -14.42 -1.31 -11.36
C VAL A 262 -13.21 -2.13 -10.92
N LEU A 263 -13.21 -3.44 -11.21
CA LEU A 263 -12.24 -4.40 -10.70
C LEU A 263 -10.76 -4.03 -10.94
N PRO A 264 -10.33 -3.46 -12.09
CA PRO A 264 -8.92 -3.12 -12.31
C PRO A 264 -8.36 -2.05 -11.37
N MET A 265 -9.22 -1.26 -10.72
CA MET A 265 -8.84 -0.13 -9.86
C MET A 265 -8.73 -0.51 -8.39
N LEU A 266 -9.50 -1.50 -7.94
CA LEU A 266 -9.52 -1.97 -6.56
C LEU A 266 -8.13 -2.31 -5.98
N PRO A 267 -7.21 -2.94 -6.72
CA PRO A 267 -5.86 -3.25 -6.20
C PRO A 267 -5.05 -1.99 -5.88
N GLY A 268 -5.17 -0.96 -6.71
CA GLY A 268 -4.49 0.33 -6.52
C GLY A 268 -5.09 1.12 -5.37
N MET A 269 -6.43 1.12 -5.27
CA MET A 269 -7.14 1.73 -4.14
C MET A 269 -6.75 1.06 -2.83
N TYR A 270 -6.70 -0.27 -2.84
CA TYR A 270 -6.28 -1.07 -1.69
C TYR A 270 -4.88 -0.68 -1.21
N LEU A 271 -3.89 -0.65 -2.10
CA LEU A 271 -2.53 -0.23 -1.75
C LEU A 271 -2.51 1.20 -1.18
N SER A 272 -3.25 2.11 -1.80
CA SER A 272 -3.32 3.51 -1.34
C SER A 272 -3.90 3.62 0.07
N VAL A 273 -4.99 2.90 0.36
CA VAL A 273 -5.59 2.83 1.71
C VAL A 273 -4.62 2.25 2.71
N ILE A 274 -3.92 1.16 2.37
CA ILE A 274 -2.93 0.54 3.27
C ILE A 274 -1.81 1.52 3.60
N ILE A 275 -1.29 2.25 2.61
CA ILE A 275 -0.27 3.28 2.83
C ILE A 275 -0.80 4.36 3.78
N LEU A 276 -1.99 4.90 3.50
CA LEU A 276 -2.60 5.95 4.30
C LEU A 276 -2.86 5.50 5.74
N VAL A 277 -3.39 4.30 5.94
CA VAL A 277 -3.68 3.73 7.26
C VAL A 277 -2.41 3.56 8.07
N VAL A 278 -1.39 2.91 7.50
CA VAL A 278 -0.10 2.69 8.18
C VAL A 278 0.58 4.03 8.50
N SER A 279 0.49 4.99 7.58
CA SER A 279 1.05 6.32 7.77
C SER A 279 0.32 7.14 8.84
N LEU A 280 -1.01 7.07 8.89
CA LEU A 280 -1.84 7.77 9.87
C LEU A 280 -1.60 7.23 11.28
N GLN A 281 -1.55 5.91 11.43
CA GLN A 281 -1.26 5.29 12.73
C GLN A 281 0.10 5.75 13.26
N LYS A 282 1.14 5.69 12.43
CA LYS A 282 2.47 6.19 12.82
C LYS A 282 2.44 7.65 13.28
N SER A 283 1.64 8.51 12.65
CA SER A 283 1.51 9.91 13.09
C SER A 283 0.75 10.07 14.40
N LEU A 284 -0.32 9.29 14.62
CA LEU A 284 -1.09 9.32 15.86
C LEU A 284 -0.26 8.81 17.04
N ASP A 285 0.53 7.77 16.82
CA ASP A 285 1.38 7.17 17.84
C ASP A 285 2.52 8.13 18.25
N MET A 286 3.14 8.82 17.28
CA MET A 286 4.13 9.86 17.58
C MET A 286 3.52 11.01 18.39
N ASN A 287 2.28 11.41 18.05
CA ASN A 287 1.59 12.48 18.79
C ASN A 287 1.21 12.05 20.20
N SER A 288 0.77 10.80 20.41
CA SER A 288 0.45 10.32 21.77
C SER A 288 1.68 10.23 22.66
N ILE A 289 2.82 9.77 22.12
CA ILE A 289 4.09 9.73 22.86
C ILE A 289 4.51 11.16 23.24
N PHE A 290 4.41 12.11 22.30
CA PHE A 290 4.78 13.50 22.55
C PHE A 290 3.94 14.13 23.67
N LEU A 291 2.63 13.90 23.68
CA LEU A 291 1.74 14.39 24.74
C LEU A 291 2.04 13.75 26.10
N GLU A 292 2.35 12.45 26.13
CA GLU A 292 2.74 11.75 27.37
C GLU A 292 4.07 12.30 27.93
N THR A 293 5.05 12.63 27.08
CA THR A 293 6.28 13.31 27.53
C THR A 293 6.03 14.72 28.08
N ILE A 294 5.13 15.50 27.48
CA ILE A 294 4.79 16.84 28.00
C ILE A 294 4.14 16.71 29.38
N GLU A 295 3.20 15.79 29.55
CA GLU A 295 2.55 15.55 30.85
C GLU A 295 3.58 15.15 31.91
N VAL A 296 4.50 14.21 31.60
CA VAL A 296 5.56 13.81 32.54
C VAL A 296 6.50 14.96 32.90
N GLU A 297 6.86 15.81 31.94
CA GLU A 297 7.72 16.98 32.18
C GLU A 297 7.02 18.03 33.06
N ASP A 298 5.70 18.23 32.90
CA ASP A 298 4.89 19.13 33.72
C ASP A 298 4.72 18.58 35.16
N TYR A 299 4.57 17.26 35.31
CA TYR A 299 4.58 16.60 36.62
C TYR A 299 5.94 16.63 37.30
N MET A 300 7.05 16.58 36.55
CA MET A 300 8.40 16.71 37.10
C MET A 300 8.73 18.16 37.50
N ASN A 301 8.19 19.16 36.81
CA ASN A 301 8.36 20.57 37.17
C ASN A 301 7.54 20.99 38.40
N PHE A 302 6.49 20.24 38.77
CA PHE A 302 5.72 20.48 40.00
C PHE A 302 6.35 19.89 41.27
N ALA A 303 7.39 19.06 41.13
CA ALA A 303 8.18 18.52 42.24
C ALA A 303 9.43 19.37 42.49
N GLU A 304 9.26 20.68 42.68
CA GLU A 304 10.32 21.52 43.25
C GLU A 304 10.45 21.16 44.75
N PRO A 305 11.61 20.70 45.25
CA PRO A 305 11.76 20.46 46.67
C PRO A 305 11.58 21.80 47.38
N ALA A 306 10.76 21.84 48.43
CA ALA A 306 10.65 23.01 49.30
C ALA A 306 12.04 23.36 49.84
N PHE A 307 12.70 24.29 49.16
CA PHE A 307 14.01 24.78 49.55
C PHE A 307 13.80 25.91 50.54
N ASP A 308 14.41 25.75 51.71
CA ASP A 308 14.38 26.69 52.83
C ASP A 308 14.53 28.13 52.37
N SER A 309 13.70 29.01 52.94
CA SER A 309 13.52 30.43 52.62
C SER A 309 14.74 31.33 52.82
N ASP A 310 15.93 30.77 53.01
CA ASP A 310 17.18 31.50 53.28
C ASP A 310 18.15 31.56 52.08
N LEU A 311 17.95 30.76 51.02
CA LEU A 311 18.84 30.80 49.84
C LEU A 311 18.43 31.87 48.80
N SER A 312 17.16 32.28 48.81
CA SER A 312 16.56 33.23 47.85
C SER A 312 17.18 34.63 47.90
N THR A 313 17.63 35.06 49.07
CA THR A 313 18.26 36.38 49.29
C THR A 313 19.72 36.42 48.82
N THR A 314 20.41 35.27 48.79
CA THR A 314 21.80 35.17 48.33
C THR A 314 21.87 35.11 46.79
N ILE A 315 20.92 34.43 46.14
CA ILE A 315 20.86 34.31 44.68
C ILE A 315 20.46 35.65 44.02
N GLN A 316 19.49 36.39 44.58
CA GLN A 316 19.13 37.72 44.07
C GLN A 316 20.29 38.74 44.14
N ARG A 317 21.17 38.64 45.14
CA ARG A 317 22.35 39.50 45.27
C ARG A 317 23.45 39.14 44.26
N SER A 318 23.53 37.87 43.85
CA SER A 318 24.43 37.39 42.80
C SER A 318 23.94 37.76 41.39
N GLU A 319 22.63 37.63 41.10
CA GLU A 319 22.05 38.01 39.81
C GLU A 319 22.16 39.51 39.49
N LYS A 320 22.10 40.38 40.51
CA LYS A 320 22.25 41.83 40.31
C LYS A 320 23.68 42.22 39.91
N ASN A 321 24.68 41.44 40.32
CA ASN A 321 26.07 41.62 39.90
C ASN A 321 26.36 41.01 38.52
N LEU A 322 25.66 39.93 38.12
CA LEU A 322 25.79 39.36 36.77
C LEU A 322 25.10 40.19 35.67
N ARG A 323 24.07 40.98 35.99
CA ARG A 323 23.39 41.84 34.99
C ARG A 323 24.20 43.04 34.49
N SER A 324 25.38 43.30 35.06
CA SER A 324 26.28 44.40 34.68
C SER A 324 27.31 44.03 33.61
N THR A 325 27.46 42.76 33.24
CA THR A 325 28.40 42.34 32.18
C THR A 325 27.72 41.33 31.28
N GLY A 326 27.50 41.72 30.02
CA GLY A 326 26.89 40.86 29.02
C GLY A 326 27.74 39.60 28.73
N PRO A 327 27.14 38.52 28.21
CA PRO A 327 27.83 37.25 28.01
C PRO A 327 28.88 37.38 26.89
N GLN A 328 30.15 37.50 27.27
CA GLN A 328 31.24 37.23 26.36
C GLN A 328 31.39 35.71 26.23
N ILE A 329 31.10 35.20 25.03
CA ILE A 329 31.43 33.84 24.61
C ILE A 329 32.96 33.76 24.54
N GLY A 330 33.57 33.56 25.70
CA GLY A 330 35.02 33.52 25.88
C GLY A 330 35.56 32.10 25.80
N GLU A 331 36.76 32.00 25.25
CA GLU A 331 37.59 30.83 24.88
C GLU A 331 37.58 29.59 25.80
N SER A 332 37.06 29.70 27.03
CA SER A 332 36.96 28.60 28.01
C SER A 332 36.13 27.40 27.56
N PHE A 333 35.16 27.59 26.64
CA PHE A 333 34.38 26.46 26.08
C PHE A 333 35.18 25.71 25.00
N ALA A 334 35.97 26.44 24.20
CA ALA A 334 36.80 25.85 23.16
C ALA A 334 37.97 25.04 23.73
N GLU A 335 38.56 25.47 24.86
CA GLU A 335 39.58 24.68 25.58
C GLU A 335 39.00 23.40 26.19
N ARG A 336 37.79 23.47 26.75
CA ARG A 336 37.13 22.33 27.39
C ARG A 336 36.80 21.21 26.41
N VAL A 337 36.52 21.54 25.14
CA VAL A 337 36.30 20.56 24.06
C VAL A 337 37.62 19.96 23.56
N ARG A 338 38.72 20.72 23.52
CA ARG A 338 40.02 20.20 23.06
C ARG A 338 40.67 19.24 24.06
N GLY A 339 40.47 19.44 25.37
CA GLY A 339 41.03 18.57 26.42
C GLY A 339 40.47 17.14 26.41
N VAL A 340 39.21 16.95 26.00
CA VAL A 340 38.55 15.63 25.99
C VAL A 340 39.04 14.74 24.85
N SER A 341 39.54 15.31 23.74
CA SER A 341 40.00 14.50 22.59
C SER A 341 41.37 13.82 22.79
N ARG A 342 42.13 14.20 23.82
CA ARG A 342 43.54 13.81 23.98
C ARG A 342 43.76 12.54 24.83
N TRP A 343 42.70 11.89 25.30
CA TRP A 343 42.77 10.70 26.18
C TRP A 343 42.70 9.34 25.46
N ASN A 344 42.61 9.30 24.13
CA ASN A 344 42.44 8.03 23.38
C ASN A 344 43.64 7.59 22.53
N THR A 345 44.85 8.13 22.71
CA THR A 345 46.00 7.77 21.85
C THR A 345 47.34 7.53 22.56
N VAL A 346 47.35 7.26 23.87
CA VAL A 346 48.60 6.88 24.55
C VAL A 346 48.30 5.69 25.48
N ASP A 347 48.34 4.47 24.94
CA ASP A 347 48.62 3.23 25.68
C ASP A 347 48.66 1.99 24.75
N LEU A 348 49.45 2.04 23.66
CA LEU A 348 49.79 0.83 22.88
C LEU A 348 51.24 0.79 22.35
N GLU A 349 52.15 1.60 22.87
CA GLU A 349 53.59 1.48 22.57
C GLU A 349 54.36 1.22 23.86
N GLY A 350 54.53 -0.05 24.22
CA GLY A 350 55.44 -0.35 25.33
C GLY A 350 55.35 -1.72 25.97
N VAL A 351 55.12 -2.84 25.26
CA VAL A 351 55.51 -4.16 25.78
C VAL A 351 55.93 -5.09 24.62
N HIS A 352 57.16 -5.61 24.73
CA HIS A 352 57.82 -6.68 23.97
C HIS A 352 58.46 -6.38 22.60
N LYS A 353 59.68 -5.85 22.69
CA LYS A 353 60.83 -6.34 21.92
C LYS A 353 61.67 -7.29 22.78
N ASP A 354 62.39 -8.17 22.08
CA ASP A 354 63.51 -9.02 22.48
C ASP A 354 63.19 -10.48 22.87
N SER A 355 63.25 -11.36 21.87
CA SER A 355 64.25 -12.45 21.84
C SER A 355 64.35 -13.04 20.44
N ASP A 356 65.60 -13.06 19.96
CA ASP A 356 66.04 -13.40 18.62
C ASP A 356 66.05 -14.91 18.30
N THR A 357 66.10 -15.18 17.00
CA THR A 357 66.86 -16.25 16.30
C THR A 357 66.74 -17.71 16.78
N GLU A 358 66.27 -18.60 15.89
CA GLU A 358 67.17 -19.50 15.14
C GLU A 358 66.44 -20.28 14.04
N SER A 359 67.20 -20.49 12.97
CA SER A 359 66.98 -21.30 11.77
C SER A 359 66.71 -22.78 12.04
N TYR A 360 65.80 -23.40 11.27
CA TYR A 360 66.05 -24.52 10.33
C TYR A 360 64.81 -24.78 9.47
#